data_AF-A0A947HZ99-F1
#
_entry.id   AF-A0A947HZ99-F1
#
_cell.length_a   1.000
_cell.length_b   1.000
_cell.length_c   1.000
_cell.angle_alpha   90.00
_cell.angle_beta   90.00
_cell.angle_gamma   90.00
#
_symmetry.space_group_name_H-M   'P 1'
#
loop_
_entity.id
_entity.type
_entity.pdbx_description
1 polymer ?
#
loop_
_entity_poly.entity_id
_entity_poly.type
_entity_poly.pdbx_seq_one_letter_code
_entity_poly.pdbx_strand_id
1 'polypeptide(L)'
;MAAPRLGCGPRQPDRRGRIDWLPSRIAGRSPESPAPNASLETLDVPLTEWVIARFLAELDHIVQRGLCFNNQRVEEEQPFLRGQLNVMAQLRQPPGREHRFQTRHDVFTPDRAENRLLRSTLNLVCKQTTSADNWCSAHELSVRLAELPESRDIQSDFKDWGTDRLMTHYQAVRPWCEIILLKRMTSMLMR
;
A
#
# COMPACT_ATOMS: atom_id res chain seq x y z
N MET A 1 -67.59 -0.22 11.20
CA MET A 1 -66.58 -0.49 12.25
C MET A 1 -65.84 0.82 12.48
N ALA A 2 -66.23 1.73 13.37
CA ALA A 2 -66.40 1.64 14.83
C ALA A 2 -65.10 1.24 15.55
N ALA A 3 -64.55 2.19 16.32
CA ALA A 3 -63.32 2.13 17.11
C ALA A 3 -63.44 1.14 18.32
N PRO A 4 -62.34 0.95 19.08
CA PRO A 4 -62.20 1.81 20.26
C PRO A 4 -60.79 2.36 20.50
N ARG A 5 -60.80 3.52 21.17
CA ARG A 5 -59.69 4.29 21.73
C ARG A 5 -59.30 3.74 23.10
N LEU A 6 -58.02 3.84 23.48
CA LEU A 6 -57.46 4.24 24.79
C LEU A 6 -55.95 4.48 24.53
N GLY A 7 -55.23 5.53 24.92
CA GLY A 7 -55.43 6.60 25.91
C GLY A 7 -54.11 6.78 26.70
N CYS A 8 -53.62 8.02 26.83
CA CYS A 8 -52.57 8.50 27.76
C CYS A 8 -51.12 8.06 27.44
N GLY A 9 -50.07 8.89 27.41
CA GLY A 9 -49.74 10.20 28.01
C GLY A 9 -48.25 10.15 28.43
N PRO A 10 -47.46 11.24 28.41
CA PRO A 10 -45.99 11.18 28.41
C PRO A 10 -45.39 11.10 29.83
N ARG A 11 -44.19 10.52 29.97
CA ARG A 11 -43.34 10.67 31.17
C ARG A 11 -41.96 11.20 30.78
N GLN A 12 -41.68 12.42 31.23
CA GLN A 12 -40.36 13.05 31.29
C GLN A 12 -39.79 12.92 32.72
N PRO A 13 -38.54 13.35 32.98
CA PRO A 13 -37.53 12.59 33.73
C PRO A 13 -37.41 13.03 35.20
N ASP A 14 -36.63 12.28 36.00
CA ASP A 14 -36.10 12.80 37.26
C ASP A 14 -34.57 12.67 37.33
N ARG A 15 -33.95 13.77 37.75
CA ARG A 15 -32.53 13.99 38.00
C ARG A 15 -32.32 13.98 39.51
N ARG A 16 -31.32 13.25 40.01
CA ARG A 16 -30.55 13.46 41.26
C ARG A 16 -29.65 12.23 41.43
N GLY A 17 -28.33 12.24 41.27
CA GLY A 17 -27.37 13.19 41.83
C GLY A 17 -26.91 12.67 43.20
N ARG A 18 -25.94 11.74 43.24
CA ARG A 18 -25.00 11.64 44.37
C ARG A 18 -23.73 10.88 43.96
N ILE A 19 -22.65 11.64 44.00
CA ILE A 19 -21.26 11.23 43.90
C ILE A 19 -20.83 10.87 45.32
N ASP A 20 -20.40 9.64 45.56
CA ASP A 20 -19.72 9.28 46.80
C ASP A 20 -18.22 9.07 46.50
N TRP A 21 -17.45 10.09 46.86
CA TRP A 21 -16.01 10.00 47.08
C TRP A 21 -15.78 9.49 48.50
N LEU A 22 -15.15 8.32 48.65
CA LEU A 22 -14.33 8.06 49.83
C LEU A 22 -13.13 7.16 49.49
N PRO A 23 -11.90 7.59 49.83
CA PRO A 23 -10.67 6.89 49.50
C PRO A 23 -10.34 5.84 50.56
N SER A 24 -9.72 4.74 50.16
CA SER A 24 -9.03 3.85 51.09
C SER A 24 -7.74 3.33 50.47
N ARG A 25 -6.67 4.05 50.83
CA ARG A 25 -5.32 3.59 51.19
C ARG A 25 -4.68 2.48 50.34
N ILE A 26 -3.71 2.94 49.54
CA ILE A 26 -2.31 2.49 49.47
C ILE A 26 -2.01 1.19 50.25
N ALA A 27 -1.77 0.12 49.50
CA ALA A 27 -0.78 -0.89 49.83
C ALA A 27 -0.06 -1.27 48.54
N GLY A 28 1.24 -1.00 48.51
CA GLY A 28 2.07 -1.20 47.34
C GLY A 28 2.14 -2.66 46.89
N ARG A 29 2.13 -2.85 45.58
CA ARG A 29 2.92 -3.83 44.84
C ARG A 29 2.65 -3.58 43.36
N SER A 30 3.67 -3.13 42.64
CA SER A 30 3.69 -3.32 41.18
C SER A 30 3.56 -4.80 40.89
N PRO A 31 2.63 -5.25 40.05
CA PRO A 31 2.89 -6.39 39.20
C PRO A 31 3.62 -5.83 37.97
N GLU A 32 4.87 -6.24 37.79
CA GLU A 32 5.47 -6.27 36.46
C GLU A 32 4.42 -6.87 35.52
N SER A 33 3.93 -6.08 34.56
CA SER A 33 3.06 -6.63 33.53
C SER A 33 3.91 -7.66 32.80
N PRO A 34 3.60 -8.97 32.86
CA PRO A 34 4.13 -9.85 31.84
C PRO A 34 3.57 -9.27 30.54
N ALA A 35 4.44 -8.91 29.61
CA ALA A 35 4.01 -8.74 28.23
C ALA A 35 3.13 -9.96 27.92
N PRO A 36 1.91 -9.79 27.35
CA PRO A 36 1.14 -10.95 26.96
C PRO A 36 2.05 -11.72 26.02
N ASN A 37 2.45 -12.89 26.50
CA ASN A 37 3.23 -13.85 25.79
C ASN A 37 2.59 -13.86 24.40
N ALA A 38 3.31 -13.38 23.39
CA ALA A 38 2.95 -13.66 22.03
C ALA A 38 3.05 -15.18 21.99
N SER A 39 1.92 -15.84 22.23
CA SER A 39 1.75 -17.26 22.01
C SER A 39 2.16 -17.41 20.56
N LEU A 40 3.39 -17.83 20.35
CA LEU A 40 3.84 -18.39 19.10
C LEU A 40 2.99 -19.64 18.97
N GLU A 41 1.75 -19.47 18.51
CA GLU A 41 1.06 -20.50 17.77
C GLU A 41 2.05 -20.86 16.69
N THR A 42 2.73 -21.98 16.90
CA THR A 42 3.63 -22.58 15.94
C THR A 42 2.76 -22.90 14.74
N LEU A 43 2.58 -21.91 13.86
CA LEU A 43 1.94 -22.09 12.58
C LEU A 43 2.77 -23.17 11.90
N ASP A 44 2.17 -24.34 11.68
CA ASP A 44 2.72 -25.48 10.91
C ASP A 44 2.93 -25.13 9.42
N VAL A 45 3.04 -23.84 9.13
CA VAL A 45 3.22 -23.24 7.83
C VAL A 45 4.73 -23.08 7.63
N PRO A 46 5.31 -23.60 6.54
CA PRO A 46 6.71 -23.36 6.21
C PRO A 46 7.01 -21.86 6.30
N LEU A 47 8.12 -21.47 6.92
CA LEU A 47 8.48 -20.05 7.14
C LEU A 47 8.33 -19.20 5.86
N THR A 48 8.62 -19.79 4.70
CA THR A 48 8.42 -19.16 3.39
C THR A 48 6.95 -18.81 3.11
N GLU A 49 6.01 -19.71 3.39
CA GLU A 49 4.57 -19.49 3.19
C GLU A 49 4.00 -18.45 4.15
N TRP A 50 4.52 -18.40 5.38
CA TRP A 50 4.15 -17.35 6.33
C TRP A 50 4.64 -15.97 5.87
N VAL A 51 5.89 -15.87 5.39
CA VAL A 51 6.44 -14.64 4.80
C VAL A 51 5.61 -14.20 3.58
N ILE A 52 5.25 -15.15 2.72
CA ILE A 52 4.38 -14.90 1.56
C ILE A 52 3.02 -14.37 2.00
N ALA A 53 2.35 -15.02 2.95
CA ALA A 53 1.06 -14.59 3.45
C ALA A 53 1.13 -13.17 4.03
N ARG A 54 2.19 -12.86 4.77
CA ARG A 54 2.38 -11.51 5.33
C ARG A 54 2.61 -10.45 4.24
N PHE A 55 3.41 -10.77 3.22
CA PHE A 55 3.57 -9.89 2.06
C PHE A 55 2.24 -9.63 1.34
N LEU A 56 1.46 -10.68 1.06
CA LEU A 56 0.20 -10.57 0.34
C LEU A 56 -0.83 -9.73 1.10
N ALA A 57 -0.89 -9.88 2.44
CA ALA A 57 -1.77 -9.07 3.27
C ALA A 57 -1.40 -7.58 3.25
N GLU A 58 -0.11 -7.24 3.35
CA GLU A 58 0.35 -5.85 3.26
C GLU A 58 0.15 -5.26 1.86
N LEU A 59 0.37 -6.06 0.82
CA LEU A 59 0.13 -5.64 -0.56
C LEU A 59 -1.36 -5.38 -0.81
N ASP A 60 -2.26 -6.24 -0.34
CA ASP A 60 -3.70 -6.02 -0.48
C ASP A 60 -4.13 -4.73 0.24
N HIS A 61 -3.58 -4.45 1.43
CA HIS A 61 -3.84 -3.19 2.13
C HIS A 61 -3.41 -1.96 1.30
N ILE A 62 -2.25 -2.02 0.64
CA ILE A 62 -1.78 -0.95 -0.25
C ILE A 62 -2.71 -0.80 -1.46
N VAL A 63 -3.10 -1.91 -2.09
CA VAL A 63 -3.99 -1.90 -3.26
C VAL A 63 -5.36 -1.31 -2.90
N GLN A 64 -5.92 -1.67 -1.74
CA GLN A 64 -7.19 -1.12 -1.24
C GLN A 64 -7.10 0.38 -0.95
N ARG A 65 -5.95 0.86 -0.45
CA ARG A 65 -5.72 2.28 -0.16
C ARG A 65 -5.41 3.10 -1.41
N GLY A 66 -4.95 2.44 -2.47
CA GLY A 66 -4.55 3.03 -3.73
C GLY A 66 -3.03 3.13 -3.86
N LEU A 67 -2.53 2.80 -5.05
CA LEU A 67 -1.10 2.90 -5.36
C LEU A 67 -0.65 4.35 -5.36
N CYS A 68 0.59 4.57 -4.93
CA CYS A 68 1.23 5.86 -5.10
C CYS A 68 1.70 6.05 -6.54
N PHE A 69 1.42 7.21 -7.11
CA PHE A 69 1.84 7.62 -8.44
C PHE A 69 2.92 8.70 -8.36
N ASN A 70 3.59 8.94 -9.48
CA ASN A 70 4.54 10.04 -9.62
C ASN A 70 4.16 10.91 -10.81
N ASN A 71 4.46 12.20 -10.72
CA ASN A 71 4.37 13.12 -11.84
C ASN A 71 5.70 13.08 -12.59
N GLN A 72 5.70 12.50 -13.78
CA GLN A 72 6.85 12.51 -14.67
C GLN A 72 6.67 13.61 -15.70
N ARG A 73 7.62 14.55 -15.74
CA ARG A 73 7.64 15.59 -16.75
C ARG A 73 8.07 15.02 -18.09
N VAL A 74 7.22 15.14 -19.10
CA VAL A 74 7.44 14.69 -20.46
C VAL A 74 7.54 15.90 -21.38
N GLU A 75 8.55 15.87 -22.25
CA GLU A 75 8.74 16.85 -23.33
C GLU A 75 8.65 16.10 -24.66
N GLU A 76 7.73 16.51 -25.53
CA GLU A 76 7.50 15.85 -26.80
C GLU A 76 6.97 16.78 -27.88
N GLU A 77 7.09 16.35 -29.14
CA GLU A 77 6.57 17.07 -30.29
C GLU A 77 5.22 16.49 -30.72
N GLN A 78 4.17 17.32 -30.72
CA GLN A 78 2.81 16.91 -31.05
C GLN A 78 2.20 17.77 -32.17
N PRO A 79 1.24 17.25 -32.96
CA PRO A 79 0.53 18.04 -33.97
C PRO A 79 -0.50 19.02 -33.36
N PHE A 80 -0.74 18.96 -32.05
CA PHE A 80 -1.65 19.83 -31.32
C PHE A 80 -1.01 20.29 -30.00
N LEU A 81 -1.48 21.40 -29.45
CA LEU A 81 -0.99 21.92 -28.17
C LEU A 81 -1.73 21.26 -27.00
N ARG A 82 -1.02 20.45 -26.21
CA ARG A 82 -1.49 19.89 -24.95
C ARG A 82 -0.49 20.18 -23.84
N GLY A 83 -0.96 20.76 -22.73
CA GLY A 83 -0.08 21.22 -21.65
C GLY A 83 0.60 22.55 -21.98
N GLN A 84 1.87 22.70 -21.62
CA GLN A 84 2.61 23.95 -21.78
C GLN A 84 3.48 23.92 -23.04
N LEU A 85 3.51 25.00 -23.82
CA LEU A 85 4.44 25.11 -24.95
C LEU A 85 5.87 25.29 -24.44
N ASN A 86 6.79 24.43 -24.87
CA ASN A 86 8.22 24.59 -24.66
C ASN A 86 8.77 25.61 -25.68
N VAL A 87 8.67 26.90 -25.33
CA VAL A 87 9.03 28.02 -26.21
C VAL A 87 10.48 27.90 -26.72
N MET A 88 11.41 27.49 -25.86
CA MET A 88 12.82 27.37 -26.24
C MET A 88 13.05 26.27 -27.27
N ALA A 89 12.34 25.14 -27.14
CA ALA A 89 12.39 24.08 -28.14
C ALA A 89 11.65 24.50 -29.43
N GLN A 90 10.52 25.18 -29.32
CA GLN A 90 9.72 25.67 -30.46
C GLN A 90 10.53 26.64 -31.33
N LEU A 91 11.24 27.60 -30.73
CA LEU A 91 12.05 28.57 -31.46
C LEU A 91 13.27 27.95 -32.17
N ARG A 92 13.72 26.78 -31.71
CA ARG A 92 14.85 26.05 -32.31
C ARG A 92 14.43 25.07 -33.41
N GLN A 93 13.13 24.92 -33.67
CA GLN A 93 12.67 24.03 -34.73
C GLN A 93 13.06 24.55 -36.11
N PRO A 94 13.42 23.64 -37.04
CA PRO A 94 13.67 24.03 -38.42
C PRO A 94 12.37 24.52 -39.11
N PRO A 95 12.49 25.43 -40.09
CA PRO A 95 11.35 25.89 -40.87
C PRO A 95 10.65 24.71 -41.57
N GLY A 96 9.32 24.79 -41.72
CA GLY A 96 8.49 23.71 -42.26
C GLY A 96 7.93 22.73 -41.21
N ARG A 97 8.33 22.84 -39.94
CA ARG A 97 7.72 22.09 -38.81
C ARG A 97 6.77 22.93 -37.96
N GLU A 98 6.31 24.08 -38.45
CA GLU A 98 5.42 24.99 -37.71
C GLU A 98 4.07 24.36 -37.31
N HIS A 99 3.64 23.33 -38.04
CA HIS A 99 2.47 22.52 -37.72
C HIS A 99 2.67 21.57 -36.53
N ARG A 100 3.87 21.56 -35.93
CA ARG A 100 4.24 20.74 -34.77
C ARG A 100 4.57 21.63 -33.58
N PHE A 101 4.02 21.29 -32.43
CA PHE A 101 4.22 21.98 -31.17
C PHE A 101 5.16 21.17 -30.28
N GLN A 102 6.21 21.82 -29.78
CA GLN A 102 7.06 21.30 -28.72
C GLN A 102 6.35 21.54 -27.39
N THR A 103 5.80 20.50 -26.78
CA THR A 103 5.03 20.61 -25.54
C THR A 103 5.78 20.00 -24.36
N ARG A 104 5.50 20.54 -23.17
CA ARG A 104 5.96 20.05 -21.87
C ARG A 104 4.74 19.87 -20.99
N HIS A 105 4.56 18.68 -20.46
CA HIS A 105 3.45 18.37 -19.56
C HIS A 105 3.86 17.28 -18.57
N ASP A 106 3.15 17.20 -17.46
CA ASP A 106 3.39 16.18 -16.45
C ASP A 106 2.41 15.02 -16.66
N VAL A 107 2.94 13.80 -16.74
CA VAL A 107 2.17 12.55 -16.86
C VAL A 107 2.12 11.89 -15.50
N PHE A 108 0.91 11.57 -15.05
CA PHE A 108 0.67 10.83 -13.82
C PHE A 108 0.88 9.35 -14.08
N THR A 109 2.02 8.82 -13.64
CA THR A 109 2.43 7.43 -13.91
C THR A 109 2.51 6.60 -12.63
N PRO A 110 2.06 5.34 -12.64
CA PRO A 110 2.27 4.41 -11.53
C PRO A 110 3.69 3.81 -11.55
N ASP A 111 4.54 4.17 -12.52
CA ASP A 111 5.91 3.64 -12.68
C ASP A 111 6.87 4.23 -11.65
N ARG A 112 6.69 3.83 -10.39
CA ARG A 112 7.60 4.12 -9.28
C ARG A 112 8.39 2.88 -8.89
N ALA A 113 9.58 3.08 -8.32
CA ALA A 113 10.45 2.01 -7.85
C ALA A 113 9.73 1.07 -6.88
N GLU A 114 8.91 1.63 -5.97
CA GLU A 114 8.17 0.84 -4.99
C GLU A 114 7.16 -0.09 -5.68
N ASN A 115 6.37 0.44 -6.63
CA ASN A 115 5.38 -0.32 -7.38
C ASN A 115 6.03 -1.40 -8.27
N ARG A 116 7.17 -1.09 -8.89
CA ARG A 116 7.97 -2.06 -9.65
C ARG A 116 8.45 -3.23 -8.79
N LEU A 117 8.95 -2.94 -7.59
CA LEU A 117 9.39 -3.96 -6.63
C LEU A 117 8.24 -4.82 -6.12
N LEU A 118 7.08 -4.22 -5.83
CA LEU A 118 5.88 -4.97 -5.45
C LEU A 118 5.45 -5.93 -6.57
N ARG A 119 5.42 -5.44 -7.82
CA ARG A 119 5.10 -6.25 -8.99
C ARG A 119 6.08 -7.42 -9.16
N SER A 120 7.37 -7.16 -9.08
CA SER A 120 8.40 -8.20 -9.19
C SER A 120 8.33 -9.22 -8.04
N THR A 121 8.06 -8.76 -6.82
CA THR A 121 7.89 -9.64 -5.65
C THR A 121 6.67 -10.54 -5.85
N LEU A 122 5.53 -9.97 -6.24
CA LEU A 122 4.31 -10.72 -6.49
C LEU A 122 4.47 -11.77 -7.59
N ASN A 123 5.15 -11.43 -8.68
CA ASN A 123 5.41 -12.38 -9.76
C ASN A 123 6.31 -13.55 -9.32
N LEU A 124 7.17 -13.33 -8.33
CA LEU A 124 7.95 -14.40 -7.72
C LEU A 124 7.08 -15.27 -6.81
N VAL A 125 6.26 -14.63 -5.96
CA VAL A 125 5.32 -15.32 -5.06
C VAL A 125 4.38 -16.24 -5.84
N CYS A 126 3.80 -15.77 -6.95
CA CYS A 126 2.94 -16.57 -7.83
C CYS A 126 3.62 -17.85 -8.33
N LYS A 127 4.95 -17.89 -8.43
CA LYS A 127 5.72 -19.06 -8.90
C LYS A 127 6.18 -19.97 -7.77
N GLN A 128 6.31 -19.45 -6.56
CA GLN A 128 6.94 -20.15 -5.42
C GLN A 128 5.95 -20.66 -4.38
N THR A 129 4.76 -20.06 -4.31
CA THR A 129 3.74 -20.46 -3.35
C THR A 129 3.25 -21.89 -3.59
N THR A 130 3.13 -22.63 -2.50
CA THR A 130 2.62 -24.00 -2.45
C THR A 130 1.27 -24.08 -1.73
N SER A 131 0.94 -23.06 -0.92
CA SER A 131 -0.38 -22.92 -0.31
C SER A 131 -1.42 -22.47 -1.34
N ALA A 132 -2.57 -23.13 -1.35
CA ALA A 132 -3.69 -22.80 -2.24
C ALA A 132 -4.28 -21.41 -1.94
N ASP A 133 -4.37 -21.02 -0.67
CA ASP A 133 -4.90 -19.72 -0.26
C ASP A 133 -4.00 -18.59 -0.74
N ASN A 134 -2.69 -18.72 -0.49
CA ASN A 134 -1.69 -17.77 -0.97
C ASN A 134 -1.68 -17.70 -2.50
N TRP A 135 -1.86 -18.83 -3.19
CA TRP A 135 -1.94 -18.86 -4.65
C TRP A 135 -3.13 -18.07 -5.18
N CYS A 136 -4.32 -18.27 -4.61
CA CYS A 136 -5.53 -17.53 -4.99
C CYS A 136 -5.34 -16.01 -4.78
N SER A 137 -4.89 -15.61 -3.59
CA SER A 137 -4.67 -14.19 -3.27
C SER A 137 -3.59 -13.54 -4.16
N ALA A 138 -2.48 -14.25 -4.40
CA ALA A 138 -1.42 -13.74 -5.27
C ALA A 138 -1.89 -13.54 -6.72
N HIS A 139 -2.69 -14.49 -7.24
CA HIS A 139 -3.21 -14.38 -8.60
C HIS A 139 -4.23 -13.25 -8.74
N GLU A 140 -5.12 -13.07 -7.76
CA GLU A 140 -6.05 -11.95 -7.73
C GLU A 140 -5.32 -10.61 -7.74
N LEU A 141 -4.33 -10.42 -6.85
CA LEU A 141 -3.51 -9.22 -6.82
C LEU A 141 -2.73 -9.03 -8.13
N SER A 142 -2.27 -10.11 -8.75
CA SER A 142 -1.52 -10.06 -10.01
C SER A 142 -2.35 -9.52 -11.17
N VAL A 143 -3.65 -9.84 -11.20
CA VAL A 143 -4.60 -9.27 -12.16
C VAL A 143 -4.81 -7.79 -11.90
N ARG A 144 -5.02 -7.38 -10.64
CA ARG A 144 -5.20 -5.96 -10.27
C ARG A 144 -3.97 -5.10 -10.60
N LEU A 145 -2.78 -5.69 -10.53
CA LEU A 145 -1.49 -5.02 -10.75
C LEU A 145 -0.91 -5.28 -12.15
N ALA A 146 -1.72 -5.77 -13.10
CA ALA A 146 -1.25 -6.23 -14.41
C ALA A 146 -0.56 -5.13 -15.25
N GLU A 147 -1.01 -3.88 -15.12
CA GLU A 147 -0.46 -2.73 -15.85
C GLU A 147 0.85 -2.21 -15.28
N LEU A 148 1.27 -2.68 -14.09
CA LEU A 148 2.52 -2.23 -13.50
C LEU A 148 3.73 -2.88 -14.17
N PRO A 149 4.78 -2.10 -14.47
CA PRO A 149 6.04 -2.66 -14.94
C PRO A 149 6.73 -3.45 -13.81
N GLU A 150 7.53 -4.44 -14.21
CA GLU A 150 8.45 -5.12 -13.31
C GLU A 150 9.74 -4.32 -13.12
N SER A 151 10.38 -4.49 -11.97
CA SER A 151 11.72 -3.98 -11.69
C SER A 151 12.75 -4.59 -12.63
N ARG A 152 13.57 -3.74 -13.26
CA ARG A 152 14.72 -4.14 -14.09
C ARG A 152 15.99 -4.30 -13.26
N ASP A 153 16.14 -3.47 -12.23
CA ASP A 153 17.24 -3.51 -11.26
C ASP A 153 16.67 -3.38 -9.85
N ILE A 154 16.56 -4.52 -9.17
CA ILE A 154 16.01 -4.62 -7.82
C ILE A 154 16.84 -3.78 -6.82
N GLN A 155 18.17 -3.77 -6.97
CA GLN A 155 19.04 -3.08 -6.03
C GLN A 155 18.93 -1.56 -6.18
N SER A 156 18.87 -1.07 -7.42
CA SER A 156 18.63 0.36 -7.67
C SER A 156 17.24 0.77 -7.17
N ASP A 157 16.20 -0.01 -7.47
CA ASP A 157 14.84 0.33 -7.07
C ASP A 157 14.67 0.35 -5.54
N PHE A 158 15.39 -0.50 -4.78
CA PHE A 158 15.38 -0.41 -3.31
C PHE A 158 16.10 0.83 -2.77
N LYS A 159 17.14 1.32 -3.46
CA LYS A 159 17.82 2.57 -3.11
C LYS A 159 16.94 3.79 -3.37
N ASP A 160 16.17 3.75 -4.45
CA ASP A 160 15.25 4.81 -4.86
C ASP A 160 13.91 4.77 -4.11
N TRP A 161 13.73 3.82 -3.19
CA TRP A 161 12.51 3.70 -2.37
C TRP A 161 12.30 4.94 -1.50
N GLY A 162 11.17 5.63 -1.72
CA GLY A 162 10.85 6.86 -1.00
C GLY A 162 10.61 6.65 0.50
N THR A 163 11.14 7.55 1.31
CA THR A 163 10.93 7.59 2.77
C THR A 163 9.98 8.70 3.22
N ASP A 164 9.33 9.37 2.26
CA ASP A 164 8.43 10.49 2.51
C ASP A 164 7.12 10.06 3.20
N ARG A 165 6.39 11.03 3.78
CA ARG A 165 5.12 10.83 4.49
C ARG A 165 4.04 10.17 3.63
N LEU A 166 4.09 10.35 2.32
CA LEU A 166 3.18 9.65 1.40
C LEU A 166 3.43 8.13 1.40
N MET A 167 4.66 7.70 1.69
CA MET A 167 5.09 6.30 1.70
C MET A 167 4.87 5.59 3.04
N THR A 168 4.26 6.23 4.04
CA THR A 168 4.09 5.62 5.39
C THR A 168 3.38 4.26 5.34
N HIS A 169 2.39 4.08 4.47
CA HIS A 169 1.67 2.81 4.32
C HIS A 169 2.43 1.76 3.49
N TYR A 170 3.47 2.16 2.75
CA TYR A 170 4.38 1.27 2.02
C TYR A 170 5.53 0.77 2.92
N GLN A 171 5.75 1.36 4.09
CA GLN A 171 6.86 0.97 4.97
C GLN A 171 6.70 -0.46 5.50
N ALA A 172 5.47 -0.91 5.74
CA ALA A 172 5.19 -2.24 6.27
C ALA A 172 5.47 -3.36 5.27
N VAL A 173 5.31 -3.12 3.96
CA VAL A 173 5.52 -4.13 2.92
C VAL A 173 7.00 -4.31 2.55
N ARG A 174 7.79 -3.24 2.67
CA ARG A 174 9.19 -3.21 2.20
C ARG A 174 10.07 -4.35 2.73
N PRO A 175 10.10 -4.67 4.04
CA PRO A 175 10.94 -5.75 4.56
C PRO A 175 10.60 -7.11 3.95
N TRP A 176 9.32 -7.35 3.64
CA TRP A 176 8.89 -8.60 3.02
C TRP A 176 9.37 -8.71 1.58
N CYS A 177 9.32 -7.61 0.82
CA CYS A 177 9.93 -7.53 -0.51
C CYS A 177 11.44 -7.83 -0.45
N GLU A 178 12.15 -7.24 0.51
CA GLU A 178 13.59 -7.47 0.69
C GLU A 178 13.87 -8.96 0.96
N ILE A 179 13.17 -9.59 1.91
CA ILE A 179 13.36 -11.01 2.23
C ILE A 179 13.09 -11.91 1.02
N ILE A 180 11.98 -11.67 0.30
CA ILE A 180 11.56 -12.51 -0.83
C ILE A 180 12.49 -12.33 -2.04
N LEU A 181 12.84 -11.09 -2.38
CA LEU A 181 13.70 -10.79 -3.54
C LEU A 181 15.19 -11.11 -3.27
N LEU A 182 15.69 -10.89 -2.05
CA LEU A 182 17.08 -11.21 -1.70
C LEU A 182 17.34 -12.71 -1.62
N LYS A 183 16.38 -13.52 -1.14
CA LYS A 183 16.47 -15.00 -1.18
C LYS A 183 16.72 -15.52 -2.60
N ARG A 184 16.09 -14.89 -3.60
CA ARG A 184 16.30 -15.21 -5.01
C ARG A 184 17.72 -14.85 -5.46
N MET A 185 18.23 -13.67 -5.10
CA MET A 185 19.59 -13.24 -5.47
C MET A 185 20.65 -14.19 -4.90
N THR A 186 20.56 -14.58 -3.63
CA THR A 186 21.51 -15.53 -3.03
C THR A 186 21.47 -16.90 -3.72
N SER A 187 20.29 -17.36 -4.15
CA SER A 187 20.16 -18.63 -4.87
C SER A 187 20.73 -18.59 -6.31
N MET A 188 20.78 -17.41 -6.94
CA MET A 188 21.39 -17.23 -8.26
C MET A 188 22.91 -17.08 -8.20
N LEU A 189 23.45 -16.45 -7.16
CA LEU A 189 24.90 -16.29 -6.98
C LEU A 189 25.63 -17.58 -6.58
N MET A 190 24.89 -18.61 -6.14
CA MET A 190 25.44 -19.92 -5.75
C MET A 190 25.25 -21.01 -6.83
N ARG A 191 24.92 -20.62 -8.07
CA ARG A 191 24.92 -21.48 -9.26
C ARG A 191 25.99 -21.03 -10.24
#